data_AF-A0A6L6D8H7-F1
#
_entry.id   AF-A0A6L6D8H7-F1
#
_cell.length_a   1.000
_cell.length_b   1.000
_cell.length_c   1.000
_cell.angle_alpha   90.00
_cell.angle_beta   90.00
_cell.angle_gamma   90.00
#
_symmetry.space_group_name_H-M   'P 1'
#
loop_
_entity.id
_entity.type
_entity.pdbx_description
1 polymer ?
#
loop_
_entity_poly.entity_id
_entity_poly.type
_entity_poly.pdbx_seq_one_letter_code
_entity_poly.pdbx_strand_id
1 'polypeptide(L)'
;MIIRRAAWWICVGLAGTVLGGCGVSDEVAAVCSRASDFESSMVAVDQSIEDLSVVAPRQLQSSFAVFLGSLLTLNDIAPYEIQDDFERVSRFYTELSIALQNVYWDGNIGATDVAVQRAISNMTRNDNIQSLENVRDFIKDKCSVELTKNINNAPGDLPEIPEASLIVEPQPDVNTGFDNEATALRSYGYFIAEQYGIA
;
A
#
# COMPACT_ATOMS: atom_id res chain seq x y z
N MET A 1 72.05 -10.75 -33.09
CA MET A 1 70.77 -11.31 -32.61
C MET A 1 70.57 -10.88 -31.17
N ILE A 2 70.09 -9.64 -30.97
CA ILE A 2 68.68 -9.26 -30.73
C ILE A 2 68.40 -9.16 -29.23
N ILE A 3 68.70 -7.96 -28.74
CA ILE A 3 68.17 -7.30 -27.54
C ILE A 3 66.64 -7.24 -27.70
N ARG A 4 65.88 -8.16 -27.08
CA ARG A 4 64.40 -8.09 -27.06
C ARG A 4 63.81 -8.90 -25.90
N ARG A 5 63.82 -8.39 -24.67
CA ARG A 5 62.89 -8.84 -23.61
C ARG A 5 62.51 -7.76 -22.58
N ALA A 6 62.64 -6.48 -22.93
CA ALA A 6 62.22 -5.35 -22.09
C ALA A 6 61.29 -4.43 -22.89
N ALA A 7 60.14 -4.95 -23.33
CA ALA A 7 59.11 -4.18 -24.02
C ALA A 7 57.79 -4.97 -24.10
N TRP A 8 57.26 -5.45 -22.97
CA TRP A 8 55.81 -5.67 -22.88
C TRP A 8 55.26 -4.78 -21.77
N TRP A 9 55.45 -3.50 -22.03
CA TRP A 9 54.68 -2.42 -21.47
C TRP A 9 53.19 -2.71 -21.66
N ILE A 10 52.44 -2.63 -20.55
CA ILE A 10 51.36 -1.65 -20.39
C ILE A 10 50.37 -1.68 -21.56
N CYS A 11 49.34 -2.54 -21.48
CA CYS A 11 48.10 -2.37 -22.28
C CYS A 11 46.90 -3.27 -21.90
N VAL A 12 46.92 -4.06 -20.82
CA VAL A 12 45.70 -4.78 -20.36
C VAL A 12 45.51 -4.66 -18.85
N GLY A 13 45.59 -3.42 -18.36
CA GLY A 13 44.62 -2.97 -17.38
C GLY A 13 43.34 -2.61 -18.13
N LEU A 14 42.19 -2.67 -17.46
CA LEU A 14 40.86 -2.30 -17.98
C LEU A 14 40.11 -3.37 -18.80
N ALA A 15 39.89 -4.56 -18.25
CA ALA A 15 38.77 -5.41 -18.71
C ALA A 15 38.28 -6.30 -17.57
N GLY A 16 37.12 -5.95 -17.01
CA GLY A 16 36.37 -6.85 -16.13
C GLY A 16 36.02 -6.34 -14.74
N THR A 17 36.02 -5.02 -14.49
CA THR A 17 35.05 -4.48 -13.52
C THR A 17 33.67 -4.64 -14.15
N VAL A 18 33.09 -5.83 -14.03
CA VAL A 18 31.62 -5.94 -14.02
C VAL A 18 31.22 -5.27 -12.72
N LEU A 19 31.05 -3.95 -12.79
CA LEU A 19 30.14 -3.26 -11.91
C LEU A 19 28.80 -3.96 -12.14
N GLY A 20 28.48 -4.95 -11.31
CA GLY A 20 27.09 -5.29 -11.06
C GLY A 20 26.48 -3.99 -10.59
N GLY A 21 25.83 -3.28 -11.50
CA GLY A 21 25.06 -2.11 -11.13
C GLY A 21 24.09 -2.55 -10.05
N CYS A 22 23.95 -1.74 -9.01
CA CYS A 22 22.76 -1.75 -8.17
C CYS A 22 21.57 -1.31 -9.04
N GLY A 23 21.22 -2.11 -10.05
CA GLY A 23 19.99 -1.99 -10.79
C GLY A 23 18.91 -2.53 -9.88
N VAL A 24 18.01 -1.66 -9.44
CA VAL A 24 16.70 -2.07 -8.93
C VAL A 24 16.13 -3.03 -9.97
N SER A 25 15.73 -4.24 -9.56
CA SER A 25 15.14 -5.19 -10.51
C SER A 25 13.83 -4.61 -11.07
N ASP A 26 13.44 -5.00 -12.28
CA ASP A 26 12.22 -4.49 -12.92
C ASP A 26 10.98 -4.75 -12.05
N GLU A 27 10.97 -5.88 -11.30
CA GLU A 27 9.94 -6.21 -10.32
C GLU A 27 9.92 -5.23 -9.14
N VAL A 28 11.08 -4.91 -8.55
CA VAL A 28 11.16 -3.94 -7.45
C VAL A 28 10.71 -2.55 -7.91
N ALA A 29 11.08 -2.12 -9.11
CA ALA A 29 10.63 -0.85 -9.67
C ALA A 29 9.10 -0.82 -9.85
N ALA A 30 8.49 -1.93 -10.28
CA ALA A 30 7.04 -2.07 -10.44
C ALA A 30 6.29 -2.06 -9.10
N VAL A 31 6.84 -2.68 -8.05
CA VAL A 31 6.31 -2.59 -6.68
C VAL A 31 6.40 -1.15 -6.17
N CYS A 32 7.56 -0.52 -6.33
CA CYS A 32 7.77 0.84 -5.84
C CYS A 32 6.91 1.89 -6.54
N SER A 33 6.51 1.68 -7.79
CA SER A 33 5.57 2.57 -8.48
C SER A 33 4.16 2.57 -7.87
N ARG A 34 3.85 1.61 -6.98
CA ARG A 34 2.54 1.44 -6.30
C ARG A 34 2.64 1.49 -4.78
N ALA A 35 3.84 1.66 -4.24
CA ALA A 35 4.10 1.63 -2.81
C ALA A 35 3.33 2.71 -2.04
N SER A 36 3.24 3.94 -2.56
CA SER A 36 2.51 5.03 -1.91
C SER A 36 1.02 4.72 -1.71
N ASP A 37 0.40 4.10 -2.71
CA ASP A 37 -1.03 3.78 -2.71
C ASP A 37 -1.29 2.61 -1.77
N PHE A 38 -0.40 1.61 -1.77
CA PHE A 38 -0.42 0.52 -0.82
C PHE A 38 -0.32 1.03 0.62
N GLU A 39 0.67 1.88 0.94
CA GLU A 39 0.84 2.40 2.29
C GLU A 39 -0.35 3.21 2.77
N SER A 40 -0.89 4.07 1.89
CA SER A 40 -2.10 4.83 2.20
C SER A 40 -3.29 3.91 2.49
N SER A 41 -3.46 2.87 1.69
CA SER A 41 -4.52 1.87 1.90
C SER A 41 -4.31 1.02 3.16
N MET A 42 -3.06 0.74 3.51
CA MET A 42 -2.67 -0.01 4.71
C MET A 42 -3.01 0.78 5.97
N VAL A 43 -2.62 2.05 6.01
CA VAL A 43 -2.96 2.95 7.13
C VAL A 43 -4.48 3.07 7.27
N ALA A 44 -5.20 3.21 6.16
CA ALA A 44 -6.65 3.31 6.18
C ALA A 44 -7.34 2.04 6.70
N VAL A 45 -6.88 0.84 6.29
CA VAL A 45 -7.46 -0.42 6.78
C VAL A 45 -7.11 -0.66 8.24
N ASP A 46 -5.89 -0.36 8.67
CA ASP A 46 -5.46 -0.54 10.06
C ASP A 46 -6.28 0.37 11.00
N GLN A 47 -6.45 1.64 10.64
CA GLN A 47 -7.34 2.55 11.39
C GLN A 47 -8.78 2.02 11.42
N SER A 48 -9.25 1.45 10.31
CA SER A 48 -10.61 0.91 10.23
C SER A 48 -10.80 -0.34 11.11
N ILE A 49 -9.73 -1.10 11.36
CA ILE A 49 -9.72 -2.25 12.27
C ILE A 49 -9.66 -1.79 13.73
N GLU A 50 -8.87 -0.76 14.04
CA GLU A 50 -8.79 -0.17 15.38
C GLU A 50 -10.13 0.46 15.80
N ASP A 51 -10.75 1.21 14.89
CA ASP A 51 -12.04 1.89 15.10
C ASP A 51 -13.23 1.06 14.60
N LEU A 52 -13.13 -0.27 14.64
CA LEU A 52 -14.10 -1.17 13.99
C LEU A 52 -15.55 -0.82 14.35
N SER A 53 -15.87 -0.56 15.62
CA SER A 53 -17.23 -0.23 16.06
C SER A 53 -17.73 1.17 15.68
N VAL A 54 -16.82 2.06 15.29
CA VAL A 54 -17.11 3.48 14.99
C VAL A 54 -17.22 3.71 13.49
N VAL A 55 -16.44 2.99 12.69
CA VAL A 55 -16.40 3.16 11.23
C VAL A 55 -17.70 2.65 10.59
N ALA A 56 -18.22 3.44 9.65
CA ALA A 56 -19.43 3.08 8.92
C ALA A 56 -19.20 1.82 8.05
N PRO A 57 -20.19 0.91 7.92
CA PRO A 57 -20.01 -0.35 7.19
C PRO A 57 -19.49 -0.20 5.76
N ARG A 58 -19.99 0.80 5.02
CA ARG A 58 -19.53 1.09 3.65
C ARG A 58 -18.09 1.59 3.61
N GLN A 59 -17.68 2.37 4.59
CA GLN A 59 -16.31 2.86 4.69
C GLN A 59 -15.37 1.70 5.01
N LEU A 60 -15.72 0.86 5.98
CA LEU A 60 -14.96 -0.35 6.33
C LEU A 60 -14.79 -1.26 5.10
N GLN A 61 -15.89 -1.56 4.40
CA GLN A 61 -15.85 -2.34 3.17
C GLN A 61 -14.94 -1.72 2.10
N SER A 62 -15.03 -0.41 1.90
CA SER A 62 -14.21 0.31 0.92
C SER A 62 -12.72 0.26 1.27
N SER A 63 -12.36 0.49 2.53
CA SER A 63 -10.96 0.43 3.01
C SER A 63 -10.36 -0.95 2.73
N PHE A 64 -11.08 -2.02 3.08
CA PHE A 64 -10.65 -3.39 2.81
C PHE A 64 -10.55 -3.71 1.32
N ALA A 65 -11.50 -3.25 0.51
CA ALA A 65 -11.50 -3.51 -0.93
C ALA A 65 -10.29 -2.86 -1.62
N VAL A 66 -9.98 -1.61 -1.27
CA VAL A 66 -8.81 -0.90 -1.81
C VAL A 66 -7.52 -1.57 -1.35
N PHE A 67 -7.41 -1.87 -0.06
CA PHE A 67 -6.22 -2.49 0.51
C PHE A 67 -5.95 -3.88 -0.09
N LEU A 68 -6.94 -4.78 -0.07
CA LEU A 68 -6.79 -6.13 -0.64
C LEU A 68 -6.51 -6.09 -2.14
N GLY A 69 -7.13 -5.16 -2.88
CA GLY A 69 -6.84 -4.97 -4.31
C GLY A 69 -5.39 -4.53 -4.56
N SER A 70 -4.88 -3.60 -3.75
CA SER A 70 -3.48 -3.17 -3.80
C SER A 70 -2.54 -4.33 -3.48
N LEU A 71 -2.84 -5.09 -2.44
CA LEU A 71 -2.01 -6.20 -1.97
C LEU A 71 -1.92 -7.35 -2.97
N LEU A 72 -3.03 -7.69 -3.63
CA LEU A 72 -3.05 -8.66 -4.72
C LEU A 72 -2.22 -8.18 -5.91
N THR A 73 -2.39 -6.91 -6.29
CA THR A 73 -1.62 -6.32 -7.39
C THR A 73 -0.12 -6.34 -7.10
N LEU A 74 0.28 -6.02 -5.86
CA LEU A 74 1.68 -6.07 -5.44
C LEU A 74 2.21 -7.50 -5.39
N ASN A 75 1.42 -8.47 -4.91
CA ASN A 75 1.81 -9.87 -4.86
C ASN A 75 2.12 -10.45 -6.27
N ASP A 76 1.37 -10.02 -7.28
CA ASP A 76 1.55 -10.48 -8.67
C ASP A 76 2.85 -9.96 -9.32
N ILE A 77 3.38 -8.83 -8.83
CA ILE A 77 4.58 -8.17 -9.38
C ILE A 77 5.77 -8.20 -8.40
N ALA A 78 5.58 -8.76 -7.21
CA ALA A 78 6.60 -8.83 -6.17
C ALA A 78 7.76 -9.72 -6.61
N PRO A 79 9.01 -9.35 -6.28
CA PRO A 79 10.14 -10.23 -6.51
C PRO A 79 10.06 -11.46 -5.58
N TYR A 80 10.69 -12.56 -6.00
CA TYR A 80 10.54 -13.86 -5.32
C TYR A 80 10.97 -13.82 -3.84
N GLU A 81 11.87 -12.90 -3.45
CA GLU A 81 12.35 -12.79 -2.08
C GLU A 81 11.27 -12.39 -1.07
N ILE A 82 10.20 -11.70 -1.51
CA ILE A 82 9.14 -11.17 -0.63
C ILE A 82 7.74 -11.70 -0.97
N GLN A 83 7.61 -12.48 -2.04
CA GLN A 83 6.32 -12.97 -2.53
C GLN A 83 5.55 -13.80 -1.49
N ASP A 84 6.24 -14.71 -0.79
CA ASP A 84 5.62 -15.53 0.26
C ASP A 84 5.03 -14.68 1.41
N ASP A 85 5.67 -13.55 1.73
CA ASP A 85 5.21 -12.63 2.76
C ASP A 85 3.97 -11.86 2.27
N PHE A 86 3.95 -11.38 1.02
CA PHE A 86 2.74 -10.78 0.42
C PHE A 86 1.56 -11.76 0.37
N GLU A 87 1.78 -13.00 -0.05
CA GLU A 87 0.73 -14.03 -0.09
C GLU A 87 0.17 -14.28 1.32
N ARG A 88 1.04 -14.38 2.32
CA ARG A 88 0.62 -14.59 3.70
C ARG A 88 -0.20 -13.41 4.23
N VAL A 89 0.24 -12.18 3.97
CA VAL A 89 -0.50 -10.96 4.37
C VAL A 89 -1.86 -10.93 3.70
N SER A 90 -1.92 -11.20 2.39
CA SER A 90 -3.18 -11.29 1.65
C SER A 90 -4.14 -12.30 2.29
N ARG A 91 -3.63 -13.47 2.67
CA ARG A 91 -4.44 -14.55 3.25
C ARG A 91 -5.12 -14.14 4.55
N PHE A 92 -4.39 -13.56 5.52
CA PHE A 92 -4.99 -13.26 6.81
C PHE A 92 -5.91 -12.02 6.77
N TYR A 93 -5.65 -11.03 5.91
CA TYR A 93 -6.60 -9.93 5.69
C TYR A 93 -7.83 -10.37 4.90
N THR A 94 -7.69 -11.37 4.00
CA THR A 94 -8.83 -12.00 3.32
C THR A 94 -9.71 -12.79 4.29
N GLU A 95 -9.11 -13.48 5.25
CA GLU A 95 -9.88 -14.16 6.30
C GLU A 95 -10.72 -13.16 7.10
N LEU A 96 -10.13 -12.02 7.48
CA LEU A 96 -10.85 -10.95 8.17
C LEU A 96 -11.95 -10.34 7.29
N SER A 97 -11.69 -10.08 6.01
CA SER A 97 -12.70 -9.50 5.11
C SER A 97 -13.91 -10.43 4.91
N ILE A 98 -13.68 -11.75 4.84
CA ILE A 98 -14.75 -12.76 4.79
C ILE A 98 -15.56 -12.77 6.09
N ALA A 99 -14.89 -12.72 7.25
CA ALA A 99 -15.57 -12.66 8.53
C ALA A 99 -16.43 -11.38 8.67
N LEU A 100 -15.89 -10.23 8.26
CA LEU A 100 -16.62 -8.96 8.24
C LEU A 100 -17.79 -8.98 7.26
N GLN A 101 -17.65 -9.63 6.10
CA GLN A 101 -18.73 -9.79 5.15
C GLN A 101 -19.92 -10.56 5.75
N ASN A 102 -19.67 -11.59 6.57
CA ASN A 102 -20.73 -12.37 7.22
C ASN A 102 -21.53 -11.57 8.26
N VAL A 103 -20.96 -10.48 8.78
CA VAL A 103 -21.63 -9.51 9.65
C VAL A 103 -22.03 -8.23 8.91
N TYR A 104 -22.12 -8.27 7.58
CA TYR A 104 -22.50 -7.15 6.72
C TYR A 104 -21.62 -5.90 6.86
N TRP A 105 -20.34 -6.09 7.23
CA TRP A 105 -19.41 -5.02 7.55
C TRP A 105 -19.86 -4.12 8.71
N ASP A 106 -20.84 -4.56 9.50
CA ASP A 106 -21.22 -3.86 10.72
C ASP A 106 -20.20 -4.15 11.81
N GLY A 107 -19.32 -3.18 12.05
CA GLY A 107 -18.26 -3.33 13.04
C GLY A 107 -18.74 -3.36 14.49
N ASN A 108 -19.95 -2.91 14.80
CA ASN A 108 -20.53 -3.12 16.14
C ASN A 108 -20.87 -4.60 16.35
N ILE A 109 -21.40 -5.26 15.32
CA ILE A 109 -21.62 -6.71 15.33
C ILE A 109 -20.26 -7.43 15.31
N GLY A 110 -19.36 -7.03 14.41
CA GLY A 110 -18.03 -7.62 14.25
C GLY A 110 -17.15 -7.55 15.50
N ALA A 111 -17.28 -6.50 16.32
CA ALA A 111 -16.56 -6.38 17.59
C ALA A 111 -16.90 -7.50 18.60
N THR A 112 -18.05 -8.17 18.45
CA THR A 112 -18.47 -9.27 19.32
C THR A 112 -18.61 -10.61 18.61
N ASP A 113 -18.48 -10.63 17.28
CA ASP A 113 -18.60 -11.84 16.47
C ASP A 113 -17.38 -12.76 16.63
N VAL A 114 -17.63 -14.04 16.88
CA VAL A 114 -16.57 -15.04 17.14
C VAL A 114 -15.67 -15.31 15.93
N ALA A 115 -16.17 -15.17 14.70
CA ALA A 115 -15.36 -15.37 13.50
C ALA A 115 -14.48 -14.15 13.24
N VAL A 116 -15.02 -12.94 13.40
CA VAL A 116 -14.25 -11.69 13.28
C VAL A 116 -13.15 -11.63 14.34
N GLN A 117 -13.45 -11.90 15.61
CA GLN A 117 -12.45 -11.92 16.68
C GLN A 117 -11.36 -12.98 16.46
N ARG A 118 -11.72 -14.16 15.91
CA ARG A 118 -10.74 -15.18 15.54
C ARG A 118 -9.83 -14.70 14.41
N ALA A 119 -10.38 -14.06 13.39
CA ALA A 119 -9.60 -13.54 12.27
C ALA A 119 -8.62 -12.45 12.75
N ILE A 120 -9.07 -11.50 13.58
CA ILE A 120 -8.21 -10.49 14.21
C ILE A 120 -7.11 -11.16 15.05
N SER A 121 -7.47 -12.16 15.87
CA SER A 121 -6.48 -12.93 16.64
C SER A 121 -5.51 -13.73 15.75
N ASN A 122 -5.90 -14.12 14.54
CA ASN A 122 -4.99 -14.77 13.60
C ASN A 122 -3.96 -13.76 13.08
N MET A 123 -4.34 -12.52 12.82
CA MET A 123 -3.42 -11.45 12.38
C MET A 123 -2.31 -11.20 13.40
N THR A 124 -2.62 -11.29 14.69
CA THR A 124 -1.67 -11.02 15.78
C THR A 124 -0.74 -12.19 16.10
N ARG A 125 -0.77 -13.26 15.31
CA ARG A 125 0.20 -14.36 15.45
C ARG A 125 1.58 -13.91 14.99
N ASN A 126 2.62 -14.33 15.72
CA ASN A 126 4.01 -13.96 15.42
C ASN A 126 4.41 -14.17 13.96
N ASP A 127 3.97 -15.26 13.34
CA ASP A 127 4.32 -15.58 11.95
C ASP A 127 3.55 -14.75 10.91
N ASN A 128 2.45 -14.10 11.29
CA ASN A 128 1.72 -13.16 10.44
C ASN A 128 2.22 -11.72 10.66
N ILE A 129 2.52 -11.36 11.91
CA ILE A 129 3.17 -10.09 12.26
C ILE A 129 4.51 -9.98 11.53
N GLN A 130 5.36 -11.02 11.59
CA GLN A 130 6.66 -10.99 10.95
C GLN A 130 6.56 -10.78 9.44
N SER A 131 5.61 -11.44 8.75
CA SER A 131 5.44 -11.24 7.31
C SER A 131 4.90 -9.85 6.97
N LEU A 132 4.04 -9.28 7.81
CA LEU A 132 3.61 -7.89 7.66
C LEU A 132 4.76 -6.90 7.83
N GLU A 133 5.61 -7.14 8.82
CA GLU A 133 6.83 -6.36 9.06
C GLU A 133 7.81 -6.49 7.90
N ASN A 134 8.02 -7.68 7.35
CA ASN A 134 8.88 -7.89 6.19
C ASN A 134 8.38 -7.12 4.95
N VAL A 135 7.07 -7.15 4.67
CA VAL A 135 6.48 -6.39 3.56
C VAL A 135 6.71 -4.90 3.75
N ARG A 136 6.46 -4.39 4.96
CA ARG A 136 6.70 -2.99 5.33
C ARG A 136 8.17 -2.61 5.16
N ASP A 137 9.08 -3.37 5.74
CA ASP A 137 10.52 -3.11 5.67
C ASP A 137 11.03 -3.17 4.23
N PHE A 138 10.54 -4.12 3.43
CA PHE A 138 10.84 -4.17 2.00
C PHE A 138 10.43 -2.87 1.27
N ILE A 139 9.20 -2.42 1.47
CA ILE A 139 8.69 -1.20 0.85
C ILE A 139 9.48 0.02 1.32
N LYS A 140 9.76 0.12 2.61
CA LYS A 140 10.55 1.21 3.19
C LYS A 140 11.97 1.24 2.61
N ASP A 141 12.66 0.10 2.63
CA ASP A 141 14.08 0.03 2.26
C ASP A 141 14.30 0.13 0.75
N LYS A 142 13.39 -0.43 -0.06
CA LYS A 142 13.53 -0.46 -1.52
C LYS A 142 12.87 0.71 -2.22
N CYS A 143 11.76 1.21 -1.69
CA CYS A 143 10.98 2.28 -2.31
C CYS A 143 11.18 3.65 -1.66
N SER A 144 11.97 3.72 -0.58
CA SER A 144 12.21 4.98 0.17
C SER A 144 10.93 5.67 0.63
N VAL A 145 9.88 4.88 0.91
CA VAL A 145 8.61 5.39 1.44
C VAL A 145 8.72 5.40 2.96
N GLU A 146 8.51 6.55 3.59
CA GLU A 146 8.39 6.63 5.03
C GLU A 146 7.04 6.04 5.46
N LEU A 147 7.10 4.86 6.08
CA LEU A 147 5.94 4.26 6.71
C LEU A 147 5.60 5.08 7.96
N THR A 148 4.42 5.69 7.98
CA THR A 148 3.89 6.31 9.21
C THR A 148 3.55 5.17 10.19
N LYS A 149 4.52 4.86 11.04
CA LYS A 149 4.49 3.74 11.99
C LYS A 149 3.55 4.08 13.16
N ASN A 150 2.30 3.65 13.13
CA ASN A 150 1.38 3.87 14.27
C ASN A 150 1.30 2.67 15.24
N ILE A 151 2.42 2.00 15.52
CA ILE A 151 2.45 0.83 16.43
C ILE A 151 2.95 1.18 17.85
N ASN A 152 3.35 2.43 18.16
CA ASN A 152 3.85 2.75 19.52
C ASN A 152 3.41 4.10 20.12
N ASN A 153 2.35 4.73 19.62
CA ASN A 153 1.89 5.98 20.24
C ASN A 153 0.88 5.67 21.35
N ALA A 154 1.31 5.88 22.59
CA ALA A 154 0.41 5.98 23.74
C ALA A 154 -0.66 7.06 23.44
N PRO A 155 -1.89 6.94 23.98
CA PRO A 155 -2.97 7.87 23.67
C PRO A 155 -2.58 9.28 24.15
N GLY A 156 -2.15 10.15 23.25
CA GLY A 156 -1.76 11.52 23.60
C GLY A 156 -0.76 12.22 22.68
N ASP A 157 0.04 11.51 21.88
CA ASP A 157 0.98 12.14 20.94
C ASP A 157 0.43 12.10 19.51
N LEU A 158 -0.44 13.07 19.21
CA LEU A 158 -0.78 13.40 17.82
C LEU A 158 0.29 14.36 17.29
N PRO A 159 0.96 14.06 16.16
CA PRO A 159 1.69 15.10 15.44
C PRO A 159 0.69 16.17 14.96
N GLU A 160 1.05 17.42 15.21
CA GLU A 160 0.31 18.60 14.77
C GLU A 160 0.18 18.57 13.24
N ILE A 161 -1.02 18.25 12.75
CA ILE A 161 -1.36 18.30 11.33
C ILE A 161 -1.31 19.79 10.94
N PRO A 162 -0.58 20.21 9.90
CA PRO A 162 -0.69 21.58 9.44
C PRO A 162 -2.12 21.80 8.96
N GLU A 163 -2.78 22.83 9.52
CA GLU A 163 -4.13 23.22 9.12
C GLU A 163 -4.18 23.38 7.60
N ALA A 164 -4.95 22.52 6.93
CA ALA A 164 -5.30 22.75 5.54
C ALA A 164 -6.09 24.06 5.51
N SER A 165 -5.48 25.11 4.95
CA SER A 165 -6.20 26.36 4.67
C SER A 165 -7.27 26.04 3.62
N LEU A 166 -8.50 25.84 4.12
CA LEU A 166 -9.70 25.78 3.30
C LEU A 166 -9.91 27.17 2.69
N ILE A 167 -9.29 27.42 1.54
CA ILE A 167 -9.76 28.45 0.62
C ILE A 167 -11.05 27.87 0.01
N VAL A 168 -12.16 28.10 0.70
CA VAL A 168 -13.51 27.80 0.18
C VAL A 168 -13.80 28.81 -0.91
N GLU A 169 -13.52 28.44 -2.15
CA GLU A 169 -14.11 29.13 -3.29
C GLU A 169 -15.61 28.80 -3.32
N PRO A 170 -16.52 29.81 -3.36
CA PRO A 170 -17.95 29.55 -3.30
C PRO A 170 -18.39 28.70 -4.49
N GLN A 171 -18.74 27.44 -4.23
CA GLN A 171 -19.36 26.58 -5.23
C GLN A 171 -20.74 27.16 -5.58
N PRO A 172 -21.06 27.38 -6.87
CA PRO A 172 -22.38 27.84 -7.25
C PRO A 172 -23.44 26.77 -6.93
N ASP A 173 -24.55 27.19 -6.32
CA ASP A 173 -25.65 26.32 -5.89
C ASP A 173 -26.07 25.34 -7.00
N VAL A 174 -25.86 24.05 -6.75
CA VAL A 174 -26.27 22.98 -7.67
C VAL A 174 -27.77 22.74 -7.47
N ASN A 175 -28.56 23.13 -8.46
CA ASN A 175 -30.00 22.89 -8.54
C ASN A 175 -30.29 21.38 -8.48
N THR A 176 -30.78 20.89 -7.34
CA THR A 176 -31.12 19.47 -7.08
C THR A 176 -32.47 19.07 -7.67
N GLY A 177 -32.73 19.46 -8.93
CA GLY A 177 -33.86 18.95 -9.70
C GLY A 177 -33.68 17.47 -10.01
N PHE A 178 -34.71 16.68 -9.74
CA PHE A 178 -34.73 15.21 -9.65
C PHE A 178 -34.59 14.46 -11.00
N ASP A 179 -33.99 15.07 -12.03
CA ASP A 179 -33.93 14.52 -13.42
C ASP A 179 -32.50 14.34 -13.97
N ASN A 180 -31.49 14.22 -13.09
CA ASN A 180 -30.08 14.38 -13.50
C ASN A 180 -29.22 13.12 -13.27
N GLU A 181 -29.75 11.92 -13.52
CA GLU A 181 -28.96 10.67 -13.41
C GLU A 181 -27.78 10.61 -14.42
N ALA A 182 -27.78 11.46 -15.45
CA ALA A 182 -26.70 11.55 -16.42
C ALA A 182 -25.47 12.36 -15.94
N THR A 183 -25.59 13.18 -14.89
CA THR A 183 -24.50 14.10 -14.47
C THR A 183 -23.60 13.48 -13.39
N ALA A 184 -24.13 12.55 -12.58
CA ALA A 184 -23.33 11.84 -11.57
C ALA A 184 -22.23 10.95 -12.17
N LEU A 185 -22.40 10.48 -13.41
CA LEU A 185 -21.39 9.70 -14.12
C LEU A 185 -20.32 10.57 -14.78
N ARG A 186 -20.59 11.85 -15.04
CA ARG A 186 -19.58 12.78 -15.61
C ARG A 186 -18.56 13.25 -14.59
N SER A 187 -18.92 13.36 -13.31
CA SER A 187 -17.97 13.73 -12.25
C SER A 187 -16.94 12.63 -11.98
N TYR A 188 -17.32 11.35 -12.12
CA TYR A 188 -16.35 10.25 -12.08
C TYR A 188 -15.41 10.23 -13.29
N GLY A 189 -15.90 10.61 -14.47
CA GLY A 189 -15.08 10.66 -15.69
C GLY A 189 -13.96 11.71 -15.64
N TYR A 190 -14.20 12.84 -14.97
CA TYR A 190 -13.19 13.91 -14.85
C TYR A 190 -12.05 13.52 -13.89
N PHE A 191 -12.38 12.85 -12.78
CA PHE A 191 -11.37 12.44 -11.79
C PHE A 191 -10.38 11.39 -12.35
N ILE A 192 -10.83 10.55 -13.30
CA ILE A 192 -9.95 9.56 -13.95
C ILE A 192 -9.11 10.20 -15.07
N ALA A 193 -9.60 11.23 -15.77
CA ALA A 193 -8.83 11.89 -16.83
C ALA A 193 -7.60 12.65 -16.30
N GLU A 194 -7.71 13.23 -15.09
CA GLU A 194 -6.63 13.98 -14.45
C GLU A 194 -5.48 13.07 -13.97
N GLN A 195 -5.79 11.82 -13.61
CA GLN A 195 -4.78 10.84 -13.17
C GLN A 195 -3.95 10.25 -14.33
N TYR A 196 -4.46 10.29 -15.57
CA TYR A 196 -3.79 9.75 -16.76
C TYR A 196 -3.26 10.80 -17.73
N GLY A 197 -3.33 12.10 -17.40
CA GLY A 197 -2.70 13.17 -18.19
C GLY A 197 -3.20 13.26 -19.63
N ILE A 198 -4.50 13.04 -19.86
CA ILE A 198 -5.13 13.24 -21.17
C ILE A 198 -6.12 14.41 -21.03
N ALA A 199 -5.59 15.62 -21.25
CA ALA A 199 -6.38 16.83 -21.48
C ALA A 199 -6.11 17.33 -22.91
#